data_AF-A0A182SND4-F1
#
_entry.id   AF-A0A182SND4-F1
#
_cell.length_a   1.000
_cell.length_b   1.000
_cell.length_c   1.000
_cell.angle_alpha   90.00
_cell.angle_beta   90.00
_cell.angle_gamma   90.00
#
_symmetry.space_group_name_H-M   'P 1'
#
loop_
_entity.id
_entity.type
_entity.pdbx_description
1 polymer ?
#
loop_
_entity_poly.entity_id
_entity_poly.type
_entity_poly.pdbx_seq_one_letter_code
_entity_poly.pdbx_strand_id
1 'polypeptide(L)'
;MREMTALVMRLLYFFGSFHRIKVNGVCASPREAPIVVVGPHYSLFDSIVVAFCGPSTVVAKSKAADLPLIGKIIDITQPIYVCREDPNSRHVTRHLIIERVISKEDWPQILIFPEGTCSNGKAVVQFKPGAFGPGLPVQPVAIRYTNPTNTVSWTWQGPGVPVLLWRTLTAIHTGFEINFLPVYYPNEQERNDAKLYALNVRNYIAQSLGIPGTEHGYNDCKLMNYMIAIGMPYFAWSHDIAKMRKWLGLADGTVEENLVNQGVPFTEKNSLIALDEFARRLNISVENDSTRILFKIFNKDNDCAGLIDFREYLLLALFISGQGKPKLDLLKLLFKVSTSIPD
;
A
#
# COMPACT_ATOMS: atom_id res chain seq x y z
N MET A 1 17.18 -20.48 25.62
CA MET A 1 16.21 -20.40 24.49
C MET A 1 16.47 -19.17 23.61
N ARG A 2 16.53 -17.94 24.16
CA ARG A 2 16.72 -16.68 23.39
C ARG A 2 18.01 -16.62 22.55
N GLU A 3 19.15 -16.97 23.14
CA GLU A 3 20.44 -16.99 22.43
C GLU A 3 20.47 -18.02 21.30
N MET A 4 19.86 -19.19 21.54
CA MET A 4 19.71 -20.25 20.56
C MET A 4 18.82 -19.81 19.39
N THR A 5 17.69 -19.15 19.66
CA THR A 5 16.83 -18.57 18.63
C THR A 5 17.57 -17.51 17.81
N ALA A 6 18.31 -16.61 18.46
CA ALA A 6 19.10 -15.59 17.77
C ALA A 6 20.20 -16.21 16.90
N LEU A 7 20.89 -17.26 17.39
CA LEU A 7 21.88 -18.00 16.61
C LEU A 7 21.27 -18.70 15.40
N VAL A 8 20.13 -19.37 15.57
CA VAL A 8 19.41 -20.03 14.48
C VAL A 8 18.98 -19.01 13.43
N MET A 9 18.44 -17.86 13.83
CA MET A 9 18.06 -16.78 12.90
C MET A 9 19.27 -16.23 12.15
N ARG A 10 20.40 -15.99 12.83
CA ARG A 10 21.65 -15.55 12.19
C ARG A 10 22.16 -16.55 11.16
N LEU A 11 22.16 -17.85 11.49
CA LEU A 11 22.55 -18.91 10.56
C LEU A 11 21.59 -18.98 9.37
N LEU A 12 20.28 -18.92 9.62
CA LEU A 12 19.25 -18.96 8.58
C LEU A 12 19.42 -17.82 7.57
N TYR A 13 19.68 -16.59 8.03
CA TYR A 13 19.91 -15.46 7.12
C TYR A 13 21.28 -15.49 6.45
N PHE A 14 22.31 -15.97 7.15
CA PHE A 14 23.64 -16.17 6.56
C PHE A 14 23.59 -17.14 5.37
N PHE A 15 22.97 -18.32 5.54
CA PHE A 15 22.70 -19.25 4.43
C PHE A 15 21.62 -18.74 3.46
N GLY A 16 20.91 -17.68 3.84
CA GLY A 16 19.88 -17.00 3.07
C GLY A 16 20.39 -15.89 2.15
N SER A 17 21.70 -15.80 1.87
CA SER A 17 22.42 -14.74 1.12
C SER A 17 22.71 -13.43 1.87
N PHE A 18 22.26 -13.28 3.13
CA PHE A 18 22.41 -12.06 3.93
C PHE A 18 23.71 -12.08 4.75
N HIS A 19 24.85 -12.03 4.06
CA HIS A 19 26.17 -12.13 4.69
C HIS A 19 26.60 -10.85 5.45
N ARG A 20 26.15 -9.68 4.99
CA ARG A 20 26.47 -8.37 5.58
C ARG A 20 25.20 -7.54 5.71
N ILE A 21 24.86 -7.20 6.94
CA ILE A 21 23.77 -6.30 7.28
C ILE A 21 24.40 -5.08 7.94
N LYS A 22 24.17 -3.90 7.38
CA LYS A 22 24.62 -2.64 7.98
C LYS A 22 23.52 -2.13 8.90
N VAL A 23 23.85 -1.92 10.17
CA VAL A 23 22.92 -1.41 11.15
C VAL A 23 23.40 -0.05 11.63
N ASN A 24 22.54 0.96 11.52
CA ASN A 24 22.80 2.31 11.99
C ASN A 24 21.76 2.68 13.05
N GLY A 25 22.19 3.39 14.09
CA GLY A 25 21.35 3.73 15.24
C GLY A 25 21.17 2.59 16.23
N VAL A 26 20.32 2.80 17.24
CA VAL A 26 20.04 1.86 18.32
C VAL A 26 18.53 1.74 18.48
N CYS A 27 18.03 0.53 18.67
CA CYS A 27 16.62 0.30 18.99
C CYS A 27 16.32 0.82 20.40
N ALA A 28 15.33 1.70 20.52
CA ALA A 28 14.84 2.18 21.81
C ALA A 28 14.30 1.03 22.69
N SER A 29 14.25 1.27 23.99
CA SER A 29 13.71 0.30 24.94
C SER A 29 12.18 0.12 24.75
N PRO A 30 11.61 -1.03 25.14
CA PRO A 30 10.15 -1.24 25.08
C PRO A 30 9.34 -0.22 25.87
N ARG A 31 9.91 0.35 26.94
CA ARG A 31 9.28 1.39 27.75
C ARG A 31 9.26 2.75 27.08
N GLU A 32 10.30 3.07 26.31
CA GLU A 32 10.42 4.34 25.60
C GLU A 32 9.56 4.34 24.34
N ALA A 33 9.59 3.25 23.57
CA ALA A 33 8.83 3.07 22.35
C ALA A 33 8.24 1.65 22.30
N PRO A 34 6.99 1.44 22.75
CA PRO A 34 6.40 0.09 22.78
C PRO A 34 6.13 -0.50 21.38
N ILE A 35 6.14 0.33 20.35
CA ILE A 35 5.86 -0.06 18.96
C ILE A 35 7.06 0.30 18.08
N VAL A 36 7.54 -0.69 17.32
CA VAL A 36 8.53 -0.53 16.27
C VAL A 36 7.81 -0.53 14.92
N VAL A 37 7.97 0.54 14.14
CA VAL A 37 7.36 0.68 12.81
C VAL A 37 8.43 0.61 11.74
N VAL A 38 8.30 -0.35 10.82
CA VAL A 38 9.33 -0.64 9.81
C VAL A 38 8.83 -0.28 8.41
N GLY A 39 9.65 0.41 7.63
CA GLY A 39 9.35 0.71 6.22
C GLY A 39 10.58 1.09 5.38
N PRO A 40 10.50 1.00 4.04
CA PRO A 40 9.45 0.34 3.27
C PRO A 40 9.35 -1.17 3.57
N HIS A 41 8.20 -1.79 3.31
CA HIS A 41 8.06 -3.24 3.43
C HIS A 41 8.28 -3.87 2.05
N TYR A 42 9.37 -4.61 1.86
CA TYR A 42 9.75 -5.25 0.60
C TYR A 42 9.25 -6.70 0.53
N SER A 43 9.39 -7.45 1.62
CA SER A 43 9.11 -8.90 1.61
C SER A 43 9.09 -9.52 3.01
N LEU A 44 8.94 -10.85 3.05
CA LEU A 44 9.12 -11.66 4.26
C LEU A 44 10.52 -11.55 4.89
N PHE A 45 11.56 -11.21 4.11
CA PHE A 45 12.93 -11.08 4.61
C PHE A 45 13.12 -9.86 5.54
N ASP A 46 12.23 -8.87 5.47
CA ASP A 46 12.32 -7.69 6.33
C ASP A 46 12.18 -8.03 7.82
N SER A 47 11.64 -9.21 8.13
CA SER A 47 11.61 -9.79 9.47
C SER A 47 13.00 -9.93 10.11
N ILE A 48 14.09 -9.84 9.35
CA ILE A 48 15.47 -9.74 9.86
C ILE A 48 15.58 -8.65 10.95
N VAL A 49 14.83 -7.55 10.83
CA VAL A 49 14.82 -6.44 11.81
C VAL A 49 14.53 -6.94 13.24
N VAL A 50 13.72 -7.99 13.39
CA VAL A 50 13.40 -8.61 14.70
C VAL A 50 14.65 -9.06 15.43
N ALA A 51 15.66 -9.58 14.72
CA ALA A 51 16.91 -10.02 15.32
C ALA A 51 17.72 -8.87 15.95
N PHE A 52 17.40 -7.62 15.61
CA PHE A 52 18.08 -6.41 16.10
C PHE A 52 17.25 -5.62 17.13
N CYS A 53 15.94 -5.89 17.26
CA CYS A 53 15.06 -5.25 18.27
C CYS A 53 14.94 -6.06 19.57
N GLY A 54 15.63 -7.20 19.71
CA GLY A 54 15.44 -8.13 20.83
C GLY A 54 14.18 -9.00 20.67
N PRO A 55 13.71 -9.72 21.72
CA PRO A 55 12.47 -10.47 21.63
C PRO A 55 11.34 -9.48 21.34
N SER A 56 10.91 -9.40 20.08
CA SER A 56 9.83 -8.53 19.63
C SER A 56 8.72 -9.41 19.08
N THR A 57 7.48 -9.09 19.45
CA THR A 57 6.29 -9.73 18.88
C THR A 57 6.06 -9.17 17.48
N VAL A 58 6.10 -10.01 16.45
CA VAL A 58 5.86 -9.58 15.07
C VAL A 58 4.36 -9.57 14.77
N VAL A 59 3.82 -8.49 14.23
CA VAL A 59 2.46 -8.52 13.67
C VAL A 59 2.51 -9.16 12.28
N ALA A 60 2.04 -10.41 12.16
CA ALA A 60 2.03 -11.14 10.91
C ALA A 60 0.62 -11.23 10.31
N LYS A 61 0.53 -11.34 8.98
CA LYS A 61 -0.74 -11.65 8.31
C LYS A 61 -1.10 -13.11 8.57
N SER A 62 -2.35 -13.42 8.91
CA SER A 62 -2.81 -14.80 9.16
C SER A 62 -2.42 -15.78 8.06
N LYS A 63 -2.57 -15.41 6.78
CA LYS A 63 -2.18 -16.23 5.62
C LYS A 63 -0.68 -16.55 5.52
N ALA A 64 0.19 -15.84 6.23
CA ALA A 64 1.61 -16.14 6.25
C ALA A 64 1.93 -17.36 7.14
N ALA A 65 1.04 -17.68 8.10
CA ALA A 65 1.12 -18.87 8.94
C ALA A 65 0.91 -20.16 8.12
N ASP A 66 0.13 -20.10 7.05
CA ASP A 66 -0.23 -21.25 6.21
C ASP A 66 0.92 -21.73 5.32
N LEU A 67 2.00 -20.96 5.19
CA LEU A 67 3.16 -21.34 4.38
C LEU A 67 4.06 -22.32 5.13
N PRO A 68 4.35 -23.51 4.58
CA PRO A 68 5.26 -24.46 5.23
C PRO A 68 6.65 -23.83 5.39
N LEU A 69 7.33 -24.11 6.51
CA LEU A 69 8.58 -23.49 6.99
C LEU A 69 8.46 -22.02 7.41
N ILE A 70 7.84 -21.15 6.60
CA ILE A 70 7.67 -19.73 6.91
C ILE A 70 6.74 -19.52 8.11
N GLY A 71 5.62 -20.24 8.18
CA GLY A 71 4.71 -20.22 9.33
C GLY A 71 5.41 -20.61 10.62
N LYS A 72 6.26 -21.65 10.58
CA LYS A 72 7.05 -22.10 11.74
C LYS A 72 8.09 -21.06 12.19
N ILE A 73 8.72 -20.33 11.27
CA ILE A 73 9.65 -19.24 11.59
C ILE A 73 8.91 -18.04 12.17
N ILE A 74 7.73 -17.72 11.62
CA ILE A 74 6.85 -16.66 12.11
C ILE A 74 6.33 -17.00 13.51
N ASP A 75 5.91 -18.24 13.78
CA ASP A 75 5.44 -18.71 15.09
C ASP A 75 6.51 -18.60 16.19
N ILE A 76 7.79 -18.78 15.85
CA ILE A 76 8.92 -18.58 16.77
C ILE A 76 9.00 -17.13 17.29
N THR A 77 8.47 -16.16 16.54
CA THR A 77 8.46 -14.74 16.92
C THR A 77 7.25 -14.32 17.76
N GLN A 78 6.44 -15.28 18.24
CA GLN A 78 5.20 -15.04 19.00
C GLN A 78 4.32 -13.97 18.33
N PRO A 79 3.89 -14.19 17.09
CA PRO A 79 3.33 -13.14 16.27
C PRO A 79 1.90 -12.80 16.70
N ILE A 80 1.53 -11.53 16.66
CA ILE A 80 0.12 -11.13 16.72
C ILE A 80 -0.41 -11.25 15.30
N TYR A 81 -1.18 -12.30 15.04
CA TYR A 81 -1.82 -12.48 13.74
C TYR A 81 -2.95 -11.46 13.56
N VAL A 82 -2.84 -10.61 12.54
CA VAL A 82 -3.91 -9.65 12.21
C VAL A 82 -4.66 -10.10 10.96
N CYS A 83 -5.94 -10.46 11.15
CA CYS A 83 -6.90 -10.70 10.06
C CYS A 83 -7.43 -9.36 9.58
N ARG A 84 -7.06 -8.97 8.35
CA ARG A 84 -7.37 -7.64 7.81
C ARG A 84 -8.84 -7.46 7.43
N GLU A 85 -9.51 -8.56 7.12
CA GLU A 85 -10.95 -8.62 6.85
C GLU A 85 -11.81 -8.61 8.13
N ASP A 86 -11.21 -8.85 9.31
CA ASP A 86 -11.92 -8.91 10.58
C ASP A 86 -11.70 -7.61 11.40
N PRO A 87 -12.72 -6.77 11.60
CA PRO A 87 -12.66 -5.61 12.47
C PRO A 87 -12.19 -5.94 13.90
N ASN A 88 -12.51 -7.12 14.43
CA ASN A 88 -12.14 -7.52 15.79
C ASN A 88 -10.63 -7.64 15.96
N SER A 89 -9.91 -8.06 14.92
CA SER A 89 -8.45 -8.19 14.95
C SER A 89 -7.72 -6.84 15.16
N ARG A 90 -8.33 -5.74 14.72
CA ARG A 90 -7.83 -4.38 14.96
C ARG A 90 -8.04 -3.94 16.41
N HIS A 91 -9.18 -4.33 17.00
CA HIS A 91 -9.45 -4.11 18.42
C HIS A 91 -8.46 -4.88 19.30
N VAL A 92 -8.12 -6.11 18.93
CA VAL A 92 -7.11 -6.93 19.63
C VAL A 92 -5.75 -6.25 19.64
N THR A 93 -5.28 -5.75 18.49
CA THR A 93 -3.97 -5.04 18.42
C THR A 93 -3.95 -3.81 19.32
N ARG A 94 -5.05 -3.03 19.32
CA ARG A 94 -5.19 -1.84 20.19
C ARG A 94 -5.18 -2.23 21.67
N HIS A 95 -5.90 -3.29 22.02
CA HIS A 95 -5.98 -3.77 23.40
C HIS A 95 -4.62 -4.25 23.90
N LEU A 96 -3.89 -5.04 23.09
CA LEU A 96 -2.54 -5.51 23.42
C LEU A 96 -1.54 -4.37 23.57
N ILE A 97 -1.64 -3.32 22.74
CA ILE A 97 -0.80 -2.13 22.90
C ILE A 97 -1.10 -1.44 24.24
N ILE A 98 -2.37 -1.21 24.56
CA ILE A 98 -2.80 -0.56 25.81
C ILE A 98 -2.36 -1.37 27.03
N GLU A 99 -2.52 -2.69 26.97
CA GLU A 99 -2.08 -3.61 28.02
C GLU A 99 -0.58 -3.49 28.28
N ARG A 100 0.25 -3.40 27.23
CA ARG A 100 1.71 -3.22 27.36
C ARG A 100 2.09 -1.87 27.98
N VAL A 101 1.32 -0.81 27.72
CA VAL A 101 1.57 0.51 28.32
C VAL A 101 1.24 0.54 29.81
N ILE A 102 0.13 -0.10 30.20
CA ILE A 102 -0.36 -0.07 31.58
C ILE A 102 0.37 -1.10 32.46
N SER A 103 0.88 -2.18 31.85
CA SER A 103 1.56 -3.24 32.58
C SER A 103 2.87 -2.75 33.21
N LYS A 104 3.15 -3.23 34.43
CA LYS A 104 4.44 -3.06 35.10
C LYS A 104 5.48 -4.10 34.64
N GLU A 105 5.06 -5.08 33.86
CA GLU A 105 5.91 -6.15 33.36
C GLU A 105 6.74 -5.69 32.17
N ASP A 106 7.87 -6.37 31.95
CA ASP A 106 8.80 -6.05 30.86
C ASP A 106 8.34 -6.74 29.57
N TRP A 107 7.32 -6.17 28.92
CA TRP A 107 6.79 -6.70 27.68
C TRP A 107 7.72 -6.41 26.49
N PRO A 108 7.83 -7.37 25.54
CA PRO A 108 8.54 -7.14 24.29
C PRO A 108 7.91 -6.01 23.46
N GLN A 109 8.69 -5.37 22.58
CA GLN A 109 8.15 -4.42 21.60
C GLN A 109 7.24 -5.12 20.59
N ILE A 110 6.27 -4.38 20.04
CA ILE A 110 5.45 -4.84 18.89
C ILE A 110 6.08 -4.31 17.61
N LEU A 111 6.52 -5.21 16.72
CA LEU A 111 7.00 -4.83 15.40
C LEU A 111 5.85 -4.85 14.40
N ILE A 112 5.65 -3.73 13.70
CA ILE A 112 4.58 -3.54 12.72
C ILE A 112 5.16 -3.03 11.40
N PHE A 113 4.69 -3.60 10.29
CA PHE A 113 4.84 -3.05 8.94
C PHE A 113 3.56 -2.26 8.58
N PRO A 114 3.50 -0.95 8.86
CA PRO A 114 2.27 -0.18 8.76
C PRO A 114 1.76 -0.03 7.32
N GLU A 115 2.57 -0.30 6.29
CA GLU A 115 2.14 -0.36 4.89
C GLU A 115 1.01 -1.37 4.67
N GLY A 116 1.04 -2.47 5.43
CA GLY A 116 0.09 -3.57 5.26
C GLY A 116 0.19 -4.23 3.88
N THR A 117 1.28 -4.05 3.14
CA THR A 117 1.56 -4.75 1.88
C THR A 117 3.05 -4.67 1.59
N CYS A 118 3.53 -5.48 0.66
CA CYS A 118 4.91 -5.41 0.20
C CYS A 118 4.99 -4.56 -1.08
N SER A 119 6.00 -3.71 -1.15
CA SER A 119 6.30 -2.81 -2.26
C SER A 119 7.71 -3.06 -2.80
N ASN A 120 8.13 -2.27 -3.80
CA ASN A 120 9.48 -2.35 -4.36
C ASN A 120 10.47 -1.36 -3.70
N GLY A 121 10.01 -0.60 -2.70
CA GLY A 121 10.79 0.41 -1.98
C GLY A 121 11.28 1.59 -2.81
N LYS A 122 10.71 1.84 -4.00
CA LYS A 122 10.94 3.10 -4.74
C LYS A 122 10.19 4.28 -4.12
N ALA A 123 9.14 3.99 -3.35
CA ALA A 123 8.41 4.94 -2.55
C ALA A 123 7.90 4.25 -1.28
N VAL A 124 7.74 5.00 -0.19
CA VAL A 124 7.03 4.50 1.00
C VAL A 124 5.53 4.65 0.76
N VAL A 125 4.79 3.54 0.76
CA VAL A 125 3.34 3.55 0.52
C VAL A 125 2.57 4.02 1.76
N GLN A 126 1.26 4.21 1.63
CA GLN A 126 0.42 4.70 2.71
C GLN A 126 0.46 3.78 3.95
N PHE A 127 0.80 4.37 5.10
CA PHE A 127 0.74 3.69 6.39
C PHE A 127 -0.71 3.61 6.88
N LYS A 128 -1.09 2.44 7.39
CA LYS A 128 -2.39 2.21 8.04
C LYS A 128 -2.38 2.80 9.45
N PRO A 129 -3.46 3.51 9.86
CA PRO A 129 -3.51 4.21 11.15
C PRO A 129 -3.59 3.28 12.37
N GLY A 130 -3.78 1.97 12.19
CA GLY A 130 -4.03 1.03 13.29
C GLY A 130 -2.94 1.02 14.37
N ALA A 131 -1.66 1.09 13.97
CA ALA A 131 -0.53 1.15 14.90
C ALA A 131 -0.44 2.48 15.66
N PHE A 132 -1.00 3.54 15.09
CA PHE A 132 -0.87 4.92 15.55
C PHE A 132 -2.05 5.38 16.40
N GLY A 133 -3.18 4.65 16.36
CA GLY A 133 -4.40 4.94 17.10
C GLY A 133 -4.28 5.04 18.64
N PRO A 134 -3.29 4.41 19.29
CA PRO A 134 -3.02 4.63 20.71
C PRO A 134 -2.30 5.94 21.06
N GLY A 135 -1.74 6.66 20.08
CA GLY A 135 -1.04 7.94 20.33
C GLY A 135 0.26 7.81 21.15
N LEU A 136 0.91 6.64 21.10
CA LEU A 136 2.14 6.35 21.84
C LEU A 136 3.39 6.66 21.00
N PRO A 137 4.56 6.86 21.63
CA PRO A 137 5.82 6.95 20.92
C PRO A 137 6.09 5.68 20.11
N VAL A 138 6.67 5.84 18.92
CA VAL A 138 7.07 4.73 18.05
C VAL A 138 8.56 4.80 17.75
N GLN A 139 9.20 3.65 17.56
CA GLN A 139 10.55 3.51 17.03
C GLN A 139 10.47 3.33 15.51
N PRO A 140 10.77 4.36 14.70
CA PRO A 140 10.78 4.22 13.25
C PRO A 140 12.06 3.50 12.81
N VAL A 141 11.91 2.54 11.89
CA VAL A 141 13.04 1.79 11.32
C VAL A 141 12.95 1.89 9.81
N ALA A 142 13.94 2.54 9.22
CA ALA A 142 14.09 2.70 7.78
C ALA A 142 15.00 1.61 7.22
N ILE A 143 14.44 0.71 6.39
CA ILE A 143 15.19 -0.40 5.79
C ILE A 143 15.43 -0.18 4.29
N ARG A 144 16.55 -0.69 3.78
CA ARG A 144 16.90 -0.60 2.36
C ARG A 144 17.70 -1.80 1.91
N TYR A 145 17.34 -2.33 0.74
CA TYR A 145 18.17 -3.29 0.01
C TYR A 145 19.07 -2.54 -0.97
N THR A 146 20.37 -2.81 -0.96
CA THR A 146 21.37 -2.02 -1.69
C THR A 146 21.82 -2.66 -3.00
N ASN A 147 21.36 -3.86 -3.30
CA ASN A 147 21.71 -4.56 -4.53
C ASN A 147 21.15 -3.83 -5.76
N PRO A 148 21.91 -3.71 -6.86
CA PRO A 148 21.40 -3.14 -8.11
C PRO A 148 20.20 -3.92 -8.67
N THR A 149 20.27 -5.24 -8.57
CA THR A 149 19.20 -6.13 -9.01
C THR A 149 18.25 -6.43 -7.85
N ASN A 150 16.97 -6.11 -8.04
CA ASN A 150 15.94 -6.38 -7.04
C ASN A 150 15.50 -7.84 -7.10
N THR A 151 16.06 -8.66 -6.22
CA THR A 151 15.72 -10.09 -6.07
C THR A 151 14.75 -10.37 -4.93
N VAL A 152 14.44 -9.34 -4.12
CA VAL A 152 13.78 -9.49 -2.82
C VAL A 152 12.35 -8.98 -2.78
N SER A 153 11.96 -8.05 -3.66
CA SER A 153 10.65 -7.40 -3.55
C SER A 153 9.50 -8.32 -3.94
N TRP A 154 8.58 -8.54 -3.01
CA TRP A 154 7.37 -9.31 -3.21
C TRP A 154 6.19 -8.39 -3.57
N THR A 155 6.24 -7.79 -4.76
CA THR A 155 5.14 -6.95 -5.25
C THR A 155 3.99 -7.77 -5.81
N TRP A 156 2.82 -7.16 -5.99
CA TRP A 156 1.64 -7.84 -6.56
C TRP A 156 1.82 -8.32 -8.01
N GLN A 157 2.59 -7.60 -8.83
CA GLN A 157 3.04 -8.03 -10.17
C GLN A 157 4.29 -8.94 -10.12
N GLY A 158 4.81 -9.19 -8.91
CA GLY A 158 6.05 -9.91 -8.70
C GLY A 158 5.87 -11.43 -8.76
N PRO A 159 7.00 -12.17 -8.78
CA PRO A 159 6.95 -13.62 -8.71
C PRO A 159 6.30 -14.11 -7.41
N GLY A 160 5.72 -15.31 -7.45
CA GLY A 160 5.27 -16.01 -6.24
C GLY A 160 6.42 -16.31 -5.29
N VAL A 161 6.09 -16.63 -4.03
CA VAL A 161 7.06 -16.87 -2.95
C VAL A 161 8.18 -17.87 -3.32
N PRO A 162 7.92 -19.03 -3.98
CA PRO A 162 8.99 -19.97 -4.32
C PRO A 162 10.05 -19.39 -5.26
N VAL A 163 9.61 -18.62 -6.27
CA VAL A 163 10.51 -17.98 -7.24
C VAL A 163 11.26 -16.82 -6.57
N LEU A 164 10.62 -16.09 -5.66
CA LEU A 164 11.25 -15.05 -4.87
C LEU A 164 12.38 -15.62 -3.98
N LEU A 165 12.09 -16.73 -3.27
CA LEU A 165 13.07 -17.44 -2.46
C LEU A 165 14.23 -17.90 -3.34
N TRP A 166 13.97 -18.57 -4.46
CA TRP A 166 15.01 -18.98 -5.41
C TRP A 166 15.91 -17.81 -5.85
N ARG A 167 15.31 -16.70 -6.28
CA ARG A 167 16.05 -15.50 -6.73
C ARG A 167 16.91 -14.89 -5.62
N THR A 168 16.42 -14.89 -4.38
CA THR A 168 17.17 -14.32 -3.25
C THR A 168 18.28 -15.28 -2.80
N LEU A 169 17.98 -16.57 -2.66
CA LEU A 169 18.92 -17.59 -2.21
C LEU A 169 20.05 -17.87 -3.22
N THR A 170 19.82 -17.62 -4.51
CA THR A 170 20.84 -17.73 -5.55
C THR A 170 21.66 -16.46 -5.75
N ALA A 171 21.31 -15.35 -5.07
CA ALA A 171 22.15 -14.17 -5.04
C ALA A 171 23.40 -14.44 -4.21
N ILE A 172 24.58 -14.11 -4.76
CA ILE A 172 25.88 -14.27 -4.05
C ILE A 172 25.86 -13.52 -2.72
N HIS A 173 25.23 -12.34 -2.68
CA HIS A 173 25.05 -11.56 -1.48
C HIS A 173 23.86 -10.62 -1.66
N THR A 174 22.99 -10.56 -0.65
CA THR A 174 21.94 -9.55 -0.52
C THR A 174 22.35 -8.50 0.50
N GLY A 175 22.70 -7.31 0.01
CA GLY A 175 23.03 -6.17 0.84
C GLY A 175 21.78 -5.55 1.46
N PHE A 176 21.80 -5.39 2.78
CA PHE A 176 20.67 -4.93 3.57
C PHE A 176 21.13 -3.90 4.61
N GLU A 177 20.45 -2.76 4.66
CA GLU A 177 20.68 -1.69 5.62
C GLU A 177 19.46 -1.51 6.52
N ILE A 178 19.69 -1.43 7.82
CA ILE A 178 18.68 -1.17 8.86
C ILE A 178 19.08 0.13 9.56
N ASN A 179 18.21 1.13 9.51
CA ASN A 179 18.43 2.42 10.17
C ASN A 179 17.37 2.61 11.25
N PHE A 180 17.78 2.50 12.52
CA PHE A 180 16.98 2.92 13.65
C PHE A 180 17.00 4.44 13.72
N LEU A 181 15.87 5.07 13.41
CA LEU A 181 15.71 6.51 13.50
C LEU A 181 15.47 6.92 14.96
N PRO A 182 15.68 8.20 15.33
CA PRO A 182 15.22 8.71 16.61
C PRO A 182 13.75 8.35 16.91
N VAL A 183 13.45 8.08 18.18
CA VAL A 183 12.08 7.79 18.64
C VAL A 183 11.18 8.95 18.27
N TYR A 184 10.04 8.61 17.66
CA TYR A 184 9.05 9.58 17.24
C TYR A 184 8.00 9.75 18.33
N TYR A 185 7.92 10.95 18.90
CA TYR A 185 6.94 11.31 19.92
C TYR A 185 5.78 12.08 19.27
N PRO A 186 4.54 11.58 19.32
CA PRO A 186 3.42 12.26 18.70
C PRO A 186 3.04 13.53 19.49
N ASN A 187 2.81 14.60 18.76
CA ASN A 187 2.25 15.84 19.28
C ASN A 187 0.75 15.69 19.59
N GLU A 188 0.12 16.72 20.17
CA GLU A 188 -1.29 16.67 20.56
C GLU A 188 -2.25 16.41 19.38
N GLN A 189 -1.98 16.98 18.21
CA GLN A 189 -2.80 16.76 17.02
C GLN A 189 -2.68 15.31 16.53
N GLU A 190 -1.47 14.76 16.51
CA GLU A 190 -1.20 13.38 16.11
C GLU A 190 -1.78 12.34 17.07
N ARG A 191 -1.84 12.65 18.37
CA ARG A 191 -2.52 11.79 19.36
C ARG A 191 -4.02 11.72 19.11
N ASN A 192 -4.61 12.78 18.56
CA ASN A 192 -6.03 12.86 18.26
C ASN A 192 -6.37 12.40 16.82
N ASP A 193 -5.41 12.45 15.90
CA ASP A 193 -5.55 11.98 14.52
C ASP A 193 -4.49 10.95 14.14
N ALA A 194 -4.86 9.68 14.25
CA ALA A 194 -4.02 8.55 13.90
C ALA A 194 -3.63 8.50 12.41
N LYS A 195 -4.41 9.11 11.51
CA LYS A 195 -4.06 9.19 10.08
C LYS A 195 -2.97 10.21 9.86
N LEU A 196 -3.07 11.37 10.50
CA LEU A 196 -2.03 12.39 10.49
C LEU A 196 -0.74 11.84 11.08
N TYR A 197 -0.81 11.15 12.23
CA TYR A 197 0.36 10.54 12.84
C TYR A 197 1.02 9.52 11.90
N ALA A 198 0.24 8.60 11.30
CA ALA A 198 0.74 7.64 10.33
C ALA A 198 1.41 8.30 9.12
N LEU A 199 0.82 9.39 8.62
CA LEU A 199 1.35 10.16 7.49
C LEU A 199 2.71 10.81 7.84
N ASN A 200 2.82 11.41 9.01
CA ASN A 200 4.05 12.09 9.43
C ASN A 200 5.19 11.11 9.68
N VAL A 201 4.92 9.97 10.32
CA VAL A 201 5.92 8.91 10.49
C VAL A 201 6.35 8.31 9.15
N ARG A 202 5.42 8.10 8.22
CA ARG A 202 5.73 7.67 6.84
C ARG A 202 6.68 8.67 6.16
N ASN A 203 6.37 9.97 6.26
CA ASN A 203 7.18 11.03 5.67
C ASN A 203 8.58 11.08 6.29
N TYR A 204 8.67 10.88 7.61
CA TYR A 204 9.94 10.84 8.33
C TYR A 204 10.84 9.69 7.84
N ILE A 205 10.28 8.48 7.69
CA ILE A 205 11.00 7.34 7.12
C ILE A 205 11.39 7.61 5.66
N ALA A 206 10.47 8.10 4.83
CA ALA A 206 10.72 8.41 3.42
C ALA A 206 11.88 9.42 3.25
N GLN A 207 11.85 10.50 4.03
CA GLN A 207 12.88 11.53 4.05
C GLN A 207 14.24 10.96 4.45
N SER A 208 14.29 10.10 5.47
CA SER A 208 15.54 9.46 5.92
C SER A 208 16.21 8.59 4.84
N LEU A 209 15.40 8.02 3.94
CA LEU A 209 15.86 7.17 2.85
C LEU A 209 16.14 7.93 1.54
N GLY A 210 15.70 9.19 1.46
CA GLY A 210 15.78 10.00 0.24
C GLY A 210 14.85 9.51 -0.88
N ILE A 211 13.74 8.86 -0.53
CA ILE A 211 12.73 8.36 -1.47
C ILE A 211 11.37 9.06 -1.24
N PRO A 212 10.51 9.18 -2.26
CA PRO A 212 9.20 9.79 -2.09
C PRO A 212 8.25 8.94 -1.25
N GLY A 213 7.27 9.57 -0.62
CA GLY A 213 6.08 8.90 -0.08
C GLY A 213 4.92 8.95 -1.07
N THR A 214 4.09 7.90 -1.13
CA THR A 214 2.87 7.87 -1.96
C THR A 214 1.59 7.57 -1.16
N GLU A 215 0.47 8.20 -1.52
CA GLU A 215 -0.83 7.98 -0.87
C GLU A 215 -1.50 6.66 -1.27
N HIS A 216 -0.95 5.99 -2.29
CA HIS A 216 -1.38 4.66 -2.69
C HIS A 216 -1.23 3.68 -1.53
N GLY A 217 -2.26 2.88 -1.30
CA GLY A 217 -2.27 1.83 -0.28
C GLY A 217 -2.69 0.47 -0.83
N TYR A 218 -2.84 -0.48 0.09
CA TYR A 218 -3.22 -1.86 -0.23
C TYR A 218 -4.52 -1.99 -1.04
N ASN A 219 -5.53 -1.16 -0.77
CA ASN A 219 -6.81 -1.24 -1.46
C ASN A 219 -6.69 -0.81 -2.92
N ASP A 220 -5.87 0.20 -3.20
CA ASP A 220 -5.59 0.66 -4.56
C ASP A 220 -4.89 -0.45 -5.35
N CYS A 221 -3.94 -1.16 -4.73
CA CYS A 221 -3.27 -2.30 -5.36
C CYS A 221 -4.27 -3.43 -5.69
N LYS A 222 -5.23 -3.71 -4.80
CA LYS A 222 -6.28 -4.72 -5.02
C LYS A 222 -7.19 -4.33 -6.19
N LEU A 223 -7.57 -3.06 -6.27
CA LEU A 223 -8.35 -2.50 -7.36
C LEU A 223 -7.59 -2.63 -8.70
N MET A 224 -6.33 -2.20 -8.73
CA MET A 224 -5.46 -2.29 -9.90
C MET A 224 -5.32 -3.73 -10.41
N ASN A 225 -5.11 -4.71 -9.52
CA ASN A 225 -5.02 -6.12 -9.92
C ASN A 225 -6.29 -6.64 -10.56
N TYR A 226 -7.44 -6.25 -10.00
CA TYR A 226 -8.72 -6.64 -10.59
C TYR A 226 -8.89 -6.02 -11.98
N MET A 227 -8.54 -4.73 -12.14
CA MET A 227 -8.58 -4.02 -13.42
C MET A 227 -7.66 -4.66 -14.47
N ILE A 228 -6.42 -5.04 -14.08
CA ILE A 228 -5.49 -5.76 -14.96
C ILE A 228 -6.08 -7.10 -15.39
N ALA A 229 -6.67 -7.86 -14.46
CA ALA A 229 -7.23 -9.18 -14.75
C ALA A 229 -8.41 -9.15 -15.74
N ILE A 230 -9.14 -8.03 -15.80
CA ILE A 230 -10.23 -7.82 -16.77
C ILE A 230 -9.80 -7.02 -18.00
N GLY A 231 -8.50 -6.69 -18.15
CA GLY A 231 -7.98 -5.93 -19.29
C GLY A 231 -8.40 -4.45 -19.32
N MET A 232 -8.75 -3.86 -18.18
CA MET A 232 -9.22 -2.47 -18.12
C MET A 232 -8.06 -1.47 -18.27
N PRO A 233 -8.17 -0.45 -19.15
CA PRO A 233 -7.12 0.53 -19.37
C PRO A 233 -6.97 1.48 -18.17
N TYR A 234 -5.90 2.29 -18.17
CA TYR A 234 -5.58 3.28 -17.13
C TYR A 234 -5.59 2.78 -15.67
N PHE A 235 -5.41 1.47 -15.43
CA PHE A 235 -5.42 0.89 -14.09
C PHE A 235 -4.44 1.60 -13.14
N ALA A 236 -3.27 2.02 -13.63
CA ALA A 236 -2.27 2.74 -12.85
C ALA A 236 -2.76 4.11 -12.34
N TRP A 237 -3.73 4.74 -13.02
CA TRP A 237 -4.30 6.04 -12.67
C TRP A 237 -5.62 5.94 -11.90
N SER A 238 -6.10 4.73 -11.61
CA SER A 238 -7.39 4.50 -10.94
C SER A 238 -7.56 5.28 -9.64
N HIS A 239 -6.51 5.37 -8.82
CA HIS A 239 -6.52 6.14 -7.58
C HIS A 239 -6.64 7.65 -7.84
N ASP A 240 -5.83 8.19 -8.74
CA ASP A 240 -5.84 9.61 -9.08
C ASP A 240 -7.16 10.03 -9.73
N ILE A 241 -7.71 9.19 -10.63
CA ILE A 241 -9.03 9.38 -11.23
C ILE A 241 -10.11 9.44 -10.15
N ALA A 242 -10.13 8.47 -9.23
CA ALA A 242 -11.09 8.44 -8.13
C ALA A 242 -10.98 9.69 -7.23
N LYS A 243 -9.75 10.14 -6.96
CA LYS A 243 -9.47 11.33 -6.16
C LYS A 243 -9.96 12.61 -6.84
N MET A 244 -9.63 12.81 -8.11
CA MET A 244 -10.08 13.97 -8.89
C MET A 244 -11.62 13.99 -8.97
N ARG A 245 -12.25 12.85 -9.28
CA ARG A 245 -13.72 12.74 -9.32
C ARG A 245 -14.36 13.09 -7.99
N LYS A 246 -13.77 12.68 -6.87
CA LYS A 246 -14.26 13.07 -5.54
C LYS A 246 -14.23 14.58 -5.32
N TRP A 247 -13.14 15.25 -5.70
CA TRP A 247 -13.03 16.71 -5.59
C TRP A 247 -13.97 17.47 -6.53
N LEU A 248 -14.34 16.85 -7.64
CA LEU A 248 -15.31 17.38 -8.60
C LEU A 248 -16.76 17.04 -8.27
N GLY A 249 -17.02 16.32 -7.18
CA GLY A 249 -18.38 15.89 -6.80
C GLY A 249 -18.95 14.74 -7.65
N LEU A 250 -18.12 14.04 -8.41
CA LEU A 250 -18.47 12.95 -9.33
C LEU A 250 -18.24 11.55 -8.73
N ALA A 251 -18.12 11.43 -7.40
CA ALA A 251 -17.71 10.18 -6.76
C ALA A 251 -18.76 9.05 -6.88
N ASP A 252 -20.04 9.40 -6.97
CA ASP A 252 -21.16 8.44 -6.96
C ASP A 252 -21.47 7.85 -8.35
N GLY A 253 -20.92 8.43 -9.41
CA GLY A 253 -21.15 8.02 -10.79
C GLY A 253 -22.52 8.37 -11.37
N THR A 254 -23.34 9.18 -10.68
CA THR A 254 -24.73 9.44 -11.10
C THR A 254 -24.81 10.24 -12.39
N VAL A 255 -23.91 11.21 -12.57
CA VAL A 255 -23.80 12.01 -13.78
C VAL A 255 -23.46 11.11 -14.97
N GLU A 256 -22.46 10.24 -14.82
CA GLU A 256 -22.03 9.31 -15.87
C GLU A 256 -23.12 8.29 -16.19
N GLU A 257 -23.83 7.77 -15.19
CA GLU A 257 -24.96 6.85 -15.39
C GLU A 257 -26.10 7.50 -16.18
N ASN A 258 -26.43 8.76 -15.86
CA ASN A 258 -27.44 9.51 -16.58
C ASN A 258 -27.01 9.77 -18.03
N LEU A 259 -25.74 10.14 -18.26
CA LEU A 259 -25.21 10.34 -19.60
C LEU A 259 -25.31 9.06 -20.46
N VAL A 260 -24.99 7.89 -19.89
CA VAL A 260 -25.08 6.61 -20.61
C VAL A 260 -26.52 6.14 -20.84
N ASN A 261 -27.44 6.47 -19.93
CA ASN A 261 -28.84 6.05 -20.05
C ASN A 261 -29.71 6.98 -20.91
N GLN A 262 -29.43 8.28 -20.91
CA GLN A 262 -30.21 9.31 -21.61
C GLN A 262 -29.55 9.78 -22.91
N GLY A 263 -28.28 9.45 -23.13
CA GLY A 263 -27.50 9.89 -24.28
C GLY A 263 -27.74 9.08 -25.56
N VAL A 264 -27.37 9.70 -26.69
CA VAL A 264 -27.17 8.99 -27.96
C VAL A 264 -26.09 7.93 -27.75
N PRO A 265 -26.20 6.72 -28.34
CA PRO A 265 -25.11 5.75 -28.32
C PRO A 265 -23.80 6.41 -28.72
N PHE A 266 -22.74 6.16 -27.95
CA PHE A 266 -21.42 6.61 -28.32
C PHE A 266 -21.03 5.95 -29.66
N THR A 267 -20.29 6.65 -30.49
CA THR A 267 -19.76 6.20 -31.78
C THR A 267 -18.38 6.81 -31.93
N GLU A 268 -17.52 6.26 -32.79
CA GLU A 268 -16.18 6.85 -33.02
C GLU A 268 -16.22 8.33 -33.39
N LYS A 269 -17.31 8.80 -34.01
CA LYS A 269 -17.46 10.20 -34.43
C LYS A 269 -17.84 11.16 -33.30
N ASN A 270 -18.41 10.69 -32.18
CA ASN A 270 -18.89 11.54 -31.08
C ASN A 270 -18.20 11.25 -29.73
N SER A 271 -17.27 10.29 -29.72
CA SER A 271 -16.50 9.88 -28.54
C SER A 271 -15.31 10.79 -28.28
N LEU A 272 -14.67 11.30 -29.33
CA LEU A 272 -13.54 12.22 -29.22
C LEU A 272 -13.99 13.62 -28.84
N ILE A 273 -13.54 14.11 -27.69
CA ILE A 273 -13.96 15.40 -27.15
C ILE A 273 -12.79 16.22 -26.59
N ALA A 274 -12.91 17.54 -26.70
CA ALA A 274 -11.99 18.50 -26.10
C ALA A 274 -12.38 18.81 -24.63
N LEU A 275 -11.51 19.51 -23.92
CA LEU A 275 -11.67 19.86 -22.51
C LEU A 275 -12.99 20.58 -22.19
N ASP A 276 -13.40 21.53 -23.04
CA ASP A 276 -14.63 22.30 -22.82
C ASP A 276 -15.90 21.43 -22.92
N GLU A 277 -15.92 20.51 -23.89
CA GLU A 277 -16.99 19.53 -24.05
C GLU A 277 -17.01 18.53 -22.90
N PHE A 278 -15.84 18.05 -22.48
CA PHE A 278 -15.70 17.16 -21.32
C PHE A 278 -16.29 17.79 -20.05
N ALA A 279 -15.91 19.03 -19.77
CA ALA A 279 -16.38 19.77 -18.60
C ALA A 279 -17.89 20.01 -18.65
N ARG A 280 -18.42 20.40 -19.81
CA ARG A 280 -19.86 20.62 -19.99
C ARG A 280 -20.67 19.33 -19.84
N ARG A 281 -20.24 18.21 -20.42
CA ARG A 281 -20.94 16.92 -20.29
C ARG A 281 -21.03 16.46 -18.84
N LEU A 282 -19.98 16.68 -18.06
CA LEU A 282 -19.94 16.32 -16.64
C LEU A 282 -20.50 17.40 -15.70
N ASN A 283 -20.94 18.54 -16.24
CA ASN A 283 -21.40 19.70 -15.48
C ASN A 283 -20.37 20.20 -14.44
N ILE A 284 -19.10 20.29 -14.86
CA ILE A 284 -17.96 20.76 -14.05
C ILE A 284 -17.29 21.96 -14.69
N SER A 285 -16.51 22.73 -13.92
CA SER A 285 -15.78 23.90 -14.44
C SER A 285 -14.45 23.52 -15.09
N VAL A 286 -14.16 24.13 -16.25
CA VAL A 286 -12.87 24.03 -16.97
C VAL A 286 -11.73 24.71 -16.22
N GLU A 287 -12.04 25.70 -15.40
CA GLU A 287 -11.05 26.45 -14.61
C GLU A 287 -10.54 25.66 -13.40
N ASN A 288 -11.25 24.61 -12.99
CA ASN A 288 -10.83 23.77 -11.88
C ASN A 288 -9.62 22.90 -12.29
N ASP A 289 -8.54 22.98 -11.51
CA ASP A 289 -7.32 22.20 -11.74
C ASP A 289 -7.59 20.69 -11.75
N SER A 290 -8.51 20.21 -10.93
CA SER A 290 -8.90 18.79 -10.89
C SER A 290 -9.52 18.33 -12.21
N THR A 291 -10.30 19.18 -12.88
CA THR A 291 -10.87 18.91 -14.21
C THR A 291 -9.75 18.76 -15.24
N ARG A 292 -8.78 19.68 -15.23
CA ARG A 292 -7.65 19.69 -16.17
C ARG A 292 -6.73 18.48 -15.96
N ILE A 293 -6.44 18.14 -14.70
CA ILE A 293 -5.65 16.97 -14.34
C ILE A 293 -6.37 15.70 -14.79
N LEU A 294 -7.67 15.58 -14.49
CA LEU A 294 -8.48 14.42 -14.88
C LEU A 294 -8.50 14.23 -16.40
N PHE A 295 -8.77 15.29 -17.16
CA PHE A 295 -8.74 15.25 -18.63
C PHE A 295 -7.36 14.82 -19.16
N LYS A 296 -6.28 15.38 -18.59
CA LYS A 296 -4.91 15.09 -19.02
C LYS A 296 -4.49 13.62 -18.80
N ILE A 297 -5.09 12.92 -17.85
CA ILE A 297 -4.83 11.48 -17.64
C ILE A 297 -5.22 10.68 -18.90
N PHE A 298 -6.33 11.05 -19.55
CA PHE A 298 -6.87 10.38 -20.74
C PHE A 298 -6.31 10.92 -22.07
N ASN A 299 -5.53 12.01 -22.03
CA ASN A 299 -4.91 12.61 -23.22
C ASN A 299 -3.47 12.11 -23.46
N LYS A 300 -3.06 11.02 -22.79
CA LYS A 300 -1.65 10.59 -22.81
C LYS A 300 -1.23 9.78 -24.04
N ASP A 301 -2.19 9.28 -24.81
CA ASP A 301 -1.94 8.30 -25.88
C ASP A 301 -1.72 8.92 -27.28
N ASN A 302 -1.02 10.06 -27.37
CA ASN A 302 -0.67 10.79 -28.60
C ASN A 302 -1.85 11.42 -29.36
N ASP A 303 -2.27 12.62 -28.96
CA ASP A 303 -2.82 13.54 -29.95
C ASP A 303 -2.37 14.99 -29.72
N CYS A 304 -1.72 15.57 -30.73
CA CYS A 304 -1.48 17.02 -30.79
C CYS A 304 -2.80 17.81 -30.86
N ALA A 305 -3.92 17.13 -31.15
CA ALA A 305 -5.26 17.71 -31.20
C ALA A 305 -5.85 18.08 -29.83
N GLY A 306 -5.32 17.54 -28.72
CA GLY A 306 -5.86 17.82 -27.37
C GLY A 306 -7.26 17.23 -27.13
N LEU A 307 -7.55 16.09 -27.74
CA LEU A 307 -8.80 15.35 -27.63
C LEU A 307 -8.61 14.07 -26.80
N ILE A 308 -9.68 13.61 -26.16
CA ILE A 308 -9.72 12.32 -25.47
C ILE A 308 -10.88 11.48 -25.96
N ASP A 309 -10.77 10.16 -25.88
CA ASP A 309 -11.93 9.28 -26.02
C ASP A 309 -12.75 9.27 -24.72
N PHE A 310 -13.92 9.89 -24.75
CA PHE A 310 -14.81 9.98 -23.60
C PHE A 310 -15.33 8.62 -23.12
N ARG A 311 -15.37 7.61 -24.00
CA ARG A 311 -15.84 6.26 -23.64
C ARG A 311 -14.90 5.62 -22.63
N GLU A 312 -13.60 5.84 -22.77
CA GLU A 312 -12.59 5.32 -21.84
C GLU A 312 -12.75 5.93 -20.45
N TYR A 313 -13.00 7.24 -20.39
CA TYR A 313 -13.36 7.93 -19.15
C TYR A 313 -14.61 7.31 -18.51
N LEU A 314 -15.71 7.19 -19.27
CA LEU A 314 -16.98 6.67 -18.76
C LEU A 314 -16.85 5.23 -18.25
N LEU A 315 -16.14 4.38 -18.99
CA LEU A 315 -15.91 2.98 -18.64
C LEU A 315 -15.23 2.86 -17.27
N LEU A 316 -14.18 3.66 -17.04
CA LEU A 316 -13.46 3.71 -15.76
C LEU A 316 -14.26 4.37 -14.66
N ALA A 317 -14.96 5.46 -14.98
CA ALA A 317 -15.77 6.20 -14.03
C ALA A 317 -16.87 5.32 -13.43
N LEU A 318 -17.62 4.64 -14.31
CA LEU A 318 -18.70 3.71 -13.93
C LEU A 318 -18.17 2.48 -13.21
N PHE A 319 -17.00 1.98 -13.62
CA PHE A 319 -16.36 0.86 -12.94
C PHE A 319 -15.97 1.20 -11.50
N ILE A 320 -15.34 2.36 -11.28
CA ILE A 320 -14.90 2.82 -9.95
C ILE A 320 -16.12 3.11 -9.05
N SER A 321 -17.15 3.80 -9.55
CA SER A 321 -18.36 4.09 -8.78
C SER A 321 -19.24 2.85 -8.54
N GLY A 322 -19.13 1.85 -9.41
CA GLY A 322 -19.89 0.61 -9.37
C GLY A 322 -19.37 -0.48 -8.42
N GLN A 323 -18.23 -0.27 -7.73
CA GLN A 323 -17.57 -1.26 -6.86
C GLN A 323 -18.44 -1.82 -5.70
N GLY A 324 -19.62 -1.24 -5.44
CA GLY A 324 -20.61 -1.73 -4.47
C GLY A 324 -22.03 -1.99 -5.04
N LYS A 325 -22.22 -1.84 -6.36
CA LYS A 325 -23.51 -2.06 -7.03
C LYS A 325 -23.65 -3.51 -7.54
N PRO A 326 -24.87 -4.00 -7.82
CA PRO A 326 -25.05 -5.32 -8.43
C PRO A 326 -24.25 -5.42 -9.73
N LYS A 327 -23.44 -6.50 -9.86
CA LYS A 327 -22.54 -6.70 -11.01
C LYS A 327 -23.25 -6.64 -12.36
N LEU A 328 -24.52 -7.05 -12.41
CA LEU A 328 -25.32 -7.06 -13.63
C LEU A 328 -25.62 -5.64 -14.14
N ASP A 329 -25.86 -4.69 -13.25
CA ASP A 329 -26.20 -3.32 -13.65
C ASP A 329 -24.96 -2.58 -14.14
N LEU A 330 -23.81 -2.82 -13.49
CA LEU A 330 -22.52 -2.37 -13.98
C LEU A 330 -22.21 -2.95 -15.36
N LEU A 331 -22.41 -4.25 -15.57
CA LEU A 331 -22.22 -4.89 -16.88
C LEU A 331 -23.11 -4.27 -17.96
N LYS A 332 -24.40 -4.03 -17.68
CA LYS A 332 -25.31 -3.38 -18.64
C LYS A 332 -24.82 -2.00 -19.05
N LEU A 333 -24.36 -1.19 -18.10
CA LEU A 333 -23.81 0.14 -18.36
C LEU A 333 -22.52 0.04 -19.18
N LEU A 334 -21.62 -0.87 -18.82
CA LEU A 334 -20.38 -1.11 -19.54
C LEU A 334 -20.62 -1.57 -20.98
N PHE A 335 -21.60 -2.46 -21.21
CA PHE A 335 -21.99 -2.87 -22.57
C PHE A 335 -22.50 -1.71 -23.40
N LYS A 336 -23.33 -0.81 -22.84
CA LYS A 336 -23.79 0.39 -23.58
C LYS A 336 -22.64 1.30 -24.01
N VAL A 337 -21.56 1.34 -23.24
CA VAL A 337 -20.34 2.10 -23.57
C VAL A 337 -19.43 1.31 -24.53
N SER A 338 -19.36 -0.03 -24.40
CA SER A 338 -18.45 -0.91 -25.15
C SER A 338 -18.97 -1.35 -26.52
N THR A 339 -20.29 -1.54 -26.73
CA THR A 339 -20.87 -1.95 -28.03
C THR A 339 -20.75 -0.86 -29.11
N SER A 340 -19.97 0.18 -28.85
CA SER A 340 -19.64 1.26 -29.77
C SER A 340 -18.16 1.31 -30.13
N ILE A 341 -17.34 0.40 -29.61
CA ILE A 341 -15.93 0.21 -29.96
C ILE A 341 -15.88 -1.02 -30.89
N PRO A 342 -15.53 -0.88 -32.18
CA PRO A 342 -15.31 -2.05 -33.04
C PRO A 342 -14.01 -2.77 -32.63
N ASP A 343 -13.95 -4.06 -32.97
CA ASP A 343 -12.83 -4.99 -32.73
C ASP A 343 -11.43 -4.45 -33.09
#